data_AF-A0AAF5Q6P1-F1
#
_entry.id   AF-A0AAF5Q6P1-F1
#
_cell.length_a   1.000
_cell.length_b   1.000
_cell.length_c   1.000
_cell.angle_alpha   90.00
_cell.angle_beta   90.00
_cell.angle_gamma   90.00
#
_symmetry.space_group_name_H-M   'P 1'
#
loop_
_entity.id
_entity.type
_entity.pdbx_description
1 polymer ?
#
loop_
_entity_poly.entity_id
_entity_poly.type
_entity_poly.pdbx_seq_one_letter_code
_entity_poly.pdbx_strand_id
1 'polypeptide(L)'
;MPLTEKIDVLKNLEDEVQCSIEETELPTENAWENIQKVKQVESLVTLSGLAPSRWVNLPYLDVIRERNKPIELVRKPKTAHFSYRPYQHLMFEKMGIGADVIERRIVLMAKRSVLEIESPFAETLASDDAHFITAFESLKWMSISTIDFQIHILPERALNSFLKMLITVLRNHCDFELVQAYLTAFLKTSWNKLWISCIRDDDLDKTLSKLSDELKKS
;
A
#
# COMPACT_ATOMS: atom_id res chain seq x y z
N MET A 1 -25.33 -39.72 51.38
CA MET A 1 -25.25 -39.41 49.94
C MET A 1 -25.87 -38.02 49.74
N PRO A 2 -25.19 -37.15 48.99
CA PRO A 2 -25.44 -35.70 48.92
C PRO A 2 -26.29 -35.36 47.69
N LEU A 3 -26.79 -34.11 47.57
CA LEU A 3 -26.88 -33.32 46.32
C LEU A 3 -27.78 -32.05 46.41
N THR A 4 -28.40 -31.73 47.55
CA THR A 4 -29.40 -30.63 47.61
C THR A 4 -28.91 -29.31 48.23
N GLU A 5 -27.61 -29.16 48.50
CA GLU A 5 -27.08 -27.94 49.16
C GLU A 5 -26.22 -27.06 48.24
N LYS A 6 -26.22 -27.33 46.93
CA LYS A 6 -25.40 -26.60 45.93
C LYS A 6 -26.20 -25.79 44.91
N ILE A 7 -27.48 -25.54 45.16
CA ILE A 7 -28.37 -24.84 44.23
C ILE A 7 -28.69 -23.41 44.69
N ASP A 8 -28.48 -23.06 45.96
CA ASP A 8 -28.80 -21.72 46.49
C ASP A 8 -27.68 -20.66 46.35
N VAL A 9 -26.54 -21.01 45.75
CA VAL A 9 -25.47 -20.04 45.45
C VAL A 9 -25.53 -19.51 44.02
N LEU A 10 -26.34 -20.11 43.14
CA LEU A 10 -26.46 -19.71 41.73
C LEU A 10 -27.70 -18.86 41.41
N LYS A 11 -28.49 -18.45 42.40
CA LYS A 11 -29.66 -17.58 42.18
C LYS A 11 -29.48 -16.12 42.57
N ASN A 12 -28.31 -15.74 43.10
CA ASN A 12 -28.04 -14.38 43.56
C ASN A 12 -27.03 -13.63 42.66
N LEU A 13 -26.84 -14.05 41.41
CA LEU A 13 -25.92 -13.41 40.46
C LEU A 13 -26.56 -12.93 39.16
N GLU A 14 -27.89 -13.05 39.02
CA GLU A 14 -28.61 -12.65 37.80
C GLU A 14 -29.44 -11.37 37.96
N ASP A 15 -29.48 -10.76 39.16
CA ASP A 15 -30.33 -9.59 39.45
C ASP A 15 -29.59 -8.24 39.58
N GLU A 16 -28.38 -8.10 39.03
CA GLU A 16 -27.72 -6.79 39.00
C GLU A 16 -26.92 -6.50 37.72
N VAL A 17 -27.53 -6.68 36.55
CA VAL A 17 -27.07 -5.99 35.32
C VAL A 17 -28.28 -5.50 34.52
N GLN A 18 -29.05 -4.61 35.12
CA GLN A 18 -29.93 -3.71 34.39
C GLN A 18 -29.18 -2.39 34.21
N CYS A 19 -28.40 -2.25 33.14
CA CYS A 19 -27.91 -0.96 32.68
C CYS A 19 -28.34 -0.75 31.24
N SER A 20 -29.18 0.27 31.08
CA SER A 20 -29.95 0.67 29.92
C SER A 20 -29.19 0.59 28.60
N ILE A 21 -29.82 -0.04 27.62
CA ILE A 21 -29.48 0.11 26.20
C ILE A 21 -29.99 1.49 25.79
N GLU A 22 -29.16 2.52 25.94
CA GLU A 22 -29.25 3.72 25.11
C GLU A 22 -28.48 3.44 23.83
N GLU A 23 -29.22 3.28 22.73
CA GLU A 23 -28.67 3.34 21.37
C GLU A 23 -28.09 4.75 21.14
N THR A 24 -26.87 4.94 21.59
CA THR A 24 -26.04 6.06 21.14
C THR A 24 -25.43 5.63 19.82
N GLU A 25 -26.03 6.06 18.72
CA GLU A 25 -25.41 6.00 17.39
C GLU A 25 -24.10 6.81 17.44
N LEU A 26 -22.98 6.12 17.70
CA LEU A 26 -21.65 6.69 17.58
C LEU A 26 -21.28 6.70 16.08
N PRO A 27 -21.04 7.86 15.46
CA PRO A 27 -20.57 7.93 14.08
C PRO A 27 -19.22 7.22 14.00
N THR A 28 -19.21 5.99 13.50
CA THR A 28 -18.00 5.15 13.37
C THR A 28 -17.30 5.39 12.04
N GLU A 29 -17.37 6.63 11.57
CA GLU A 29 -16.63 7.09 10.41
C GLU A 29 -15.90 8.35 10.86
N ASN A 30 -14.57 8.27 11.04
CA ASN A 30 -13.56 9.37 11.14
C ASN A 30 -12.48 9.18 12.23
N ALA A 31 -12.47 8.06 12.97
CA ALA A 31 -11.45 7.81 14.01
C ALA A 31 -10.03 7.49 13.47
N TRP A 32 -9.79 7.54 12.16
CA TRP A 32 -8.48 7.28 11.55
C TRP A 32 -7.62 8.53 11.34
N GLU A 33 -8.16 9.73 11.57
CA GLU A 33 -7.44 10.97 11.25
C GLU A 33 -6.50 11.48 12.36
N ASN A 34 -6.49 10.84 13.52
CA ASN A 34 -5.69 11.30 14.67
C ASN A 34 -4.89 10.18 15.31
N ILE A 35 -4.05 9.53 14.52
CA ILE A 35 -2.90 8.80 15.09
C ILE A 35 -1.96 9.86 15.65
N GLN A 36 -2.02 10.10 16.96
CA GLN A 36 -1.07 10.99 17.62
C GLN A 36 0.35 10.52 17.29
N LYS A 37 1.17 11.43 16.76
CA LYS A 37 2.57 11.18 16.47
C LYS A 37 3.31 11.02 17.80
N VAL A 38 3.40 9.78 18.29
CA VAL A 38 4.11 9.44 19.52
C VAL A 38 5.58 9.83 19.34
N LYS A 39 6.16 10.51 20.32
CA LYS A 39 7.59 10.83 20.31
C LYS A 39 8.36 9.51 20.33
N GLN A 40 9.18 9.32 19.31
CA GLN A 40 10.00 8.12 19.15
C GLN A 40 11.03 8.01 20.28
N VAL A 41 11.18 6.82 20.83
CA VAL A 41 12.25 6.47 21.77
C VAL A 41 13.39 5.85 20.96
N GLU A 42 14.61 6.34 21.15
CA GLU A 42 15.78 6.03 20.30
C GLU A 42 16.13 4.52 20.21
N SER A 43 15.71 3.71 21.19
CA SER A 43 16.02 2.28 21.25
C SER A 43 14.87 1.35 20.85
N LEU A 44 13.69 1.88 20.50
CA LEU A 44 12.50 1.07 20.21
C LEU A 44 12.04 1.25 18.78
N VAL A 45 11.72 0.12 18.15
CA VAL A 45 11.07 0.09 16.84
C VAL A 45 9.59 0.37 16.99
N THR A 46 9.07 1.32 16.21
CA THR A 46 7.65 1.67 16.21
C THR A 46 6.92 1.07 15.00
N LEU A 47 5.67 0.66 15.23
CA LEU A 47 4.76 0.18 14.19
C LEU A 47 3.87 1.33 13.70
N SER A 48 3.34 1.21 12.49
CA SER A 48 2.65 2.31 11.80
C SER A 48 1.27 2.64 12.36
N GLY A 49 0.68 1.72 13.13
CA GLY A 49 -0.70 1.82 13.59
C GLY A 49 -1.74 1.63 12.47
N LEU A 50 -1.31 1.33 11.24
CA LEU A 50 -2.22 0.99 10.14
C LEU A 50 -2.74 -0.44 10.29
N ALA A 51 -3.99 -0.65 9.87
CA ALA A 51 -4.58 -1.98 9.86
C ALA A 51 -3.72 -2.95 9.03
N PRO A 52 -3.37 -4.15 9.55
CA PRO A 52 -2.52 -5.12 8.86
C PRO A 52 -2.99 -5.47 7.45
N SER A 53 -4.30 -5.46 7.21
CA SER A 53 -4.91 -5.73 5.90
C SER A 53 -4.43 -4.80 4.78
N ARG A 54 -3.92 -3.59 5.11
CA ARG A 54 -3.41 -2.63 4.12
C ARG A 54 -2.05 -3.00 3.54
N TRP A 55 -1.24 -3.75 4.28
CA TRP A 55 0.17 -3.98 3.91
C TRP A 55 0.57 -5.46 3.89
N VAL A 56 -0.02 -6.32 4.73
CA VAL A 56 0.29 -7.76 4.79
C VAL A 56 0.05 -8.46 3.45
N ASN A 57 -0.99 -8.02 2.73
CA ASN A 57 -1.37 -8.62 1.44
C ASN A 57 -0.48 -8.19 0.28
N LEU A 58 0.36 -7.16 0.45
CA LEU A 58 1.13 -6.55 -0.64
C LEU A 58 2.03 -7.58 -1.37
N PRO A 59 2.82 -8.44 -0.68
CA PRO A 59 3.68 -9.40 -1.36
C PRO A 59 2.91 -10.53 -2.08
N TYR A 60 1.65 -10.73 -1.73
CA TYR A 60 0.82 -11.85 -2.19
C TYR A 60 -0.32 -11.41 -3.11
N LEU A 61 -0.32 -10.15 -3.56
CA LEU A 61 -1.42 -9.62 -4.37
C LEU A 61 -1.69 -10.42 -5.64
N ASP A 62 -0.66 -10.96 -6.29
CA ASP A 62 -0.87 -11.73 -7.52
C ASP A 62 -1.64 -13.03 -7.27
N VAL A 63 -1.29 -13.73 -6.19
CA VAL A 63 -1.98 -14.96 -5.77
C VAL A 63 -3.41 -14.64 -5.33
N ILE A 64 -3.61 -13.53 -4.62
CA ILE A 64 -4.94 -13.08 -4.19
C ILE A 64 -5.80 -12.72 -5.42
N ARG A 65 -5.23 -11.99 -6.39
CA ARG A 65 -5.89 -11.64 -7.65
C ARG A 65 -6.28 -12.88 -8.43
N GLU A 66 -5.40 -13.89 -8.47
CA GLU A 66 -5.66 -15.17 -9.14
C GLU A 66 -6.79 -15.96 -8.47
N ARG A 67 -6.78 -16.06 -7.15
CA ARG A 67 -7.86 -16.69 -6.39
C ARG A 67 -9.19 -15.96 -6.52
N ASN A 68 -9.15 -14.62 -6.56
CA ASN A 68 -10.35 -13.79 -6.66
C ASN A 68 -10.88 -13.67 -8.10
N LYS A 69 -10.24 -14.32 -9.09
CA LYS A 69 -10.77 -14.34 -10.46
C LYS A 69 -12.14 -15.03 -10.46
N PRO A 70 -13.18 -14.43 -11.09
CA PRO A 70 -14.47 -15.07 -11.21
C PRO A 70 -14.35 -16.44 -11.88
N ILE A 71 -14.92 -17.47 -11.25
CA ILE A 71 -14.90 -18.87 -11.73
C ILE A 71 -15.68 -18.97 -13.04
N GLU A 72 -16.80 -18.25 -13.14
CA GLU A 72 -17.51 -18.08 -14.40
C GLU A 72 -16.91 -16.86 -15.13
N LEU A 73 -16.21 -17.13 -16.24
CA LEU A 73 -15.82 -16.08 -17.16
C LEU A 73 -17.10 -15.34 -17.57
N VAL A 74 -17.22 -14.07 -17.16
CA VAL A 74 -18.30 -13.17 -17.58
C VAL A 74 -18.48 -13.39 -19.07
N ARG A 75 -19.66 -13.89 -19.48
CA ARG A 75 -19.95 -14.27 -20.86
C ARG A 75 -19.79 -13.02 -21.71
N LYS A 76 -18.59 -12.82 -22.27
CA LYS A 76 -18.29 -11.68 -23.12
C LYS A 76 -19.27 -11.77 -24.29
N PRO A 77 -20.08 -10.73 -24.54
CA PRO A 77 -20.96 -10.76 -25.70
C PRO A 77 -20.09 -10.97 -26.94
N LYS A 78 -20.51 -11.90 -27.82
CA LYS A 78 -19.78 -12.29 -29.03
C LYS A 78 -19.51 -11.11 -29.99
N THR A 79 -20.19 -9.99 -29.76
CA THR A 79 -20.12 -8.74 -30.53
C THR A 79 -19.69 -7.57 -29.63
N ALA A 80 -18.69 -7.77 -28.77
CA ALA A 80 -18.05 -6.64 -28.09
C ALA A 80 -17.26 -5.84 -29.13
N HIS A 81 -17.81 -4.71 -29.58
CA HIS A 81 -17.07 -3.75 -30.39
C HIS A 81 -15.84 -3.27 -29.59
N PHE A 82 -14.68 -3.14 -30.24
CA PHE A 82 -13.39 -2.78 -29.62
C PHE A 82 -13.38 -1.44 -28.86
N SER A 83 -14.48 -0.68 -28.91
CA SER A 83 -14.69 0.52 -28.12
C SER A 83 -15.60 0.24 -26.92
N TYR A 84 -15.11 -0.51 -25.93
CA TYR A 84 -15.72 -0.44 -24.61
C TYR A 84 -15.43 0.95 -24.03
N ARG A 85 -16.38 1.86 -24.17
CA ARG A 85 -16.35 3.15 -23.48
C ARG A 85 -16.64 2.86 -22.00
N PRO A 86 -15.79 3.30 -21.07
CA PRO A 86 -16.07 3.12 -19.65
C PRO A 86 -17.45 3.70 -19.35
N TYR A 87 -18.28 2.92 -18.65
CA TYR A 87 -19.64 3.28 -18.28
C TYR A 87 -19.65 4.69 -17.67
N GLN A 88 -20.30 5.62 -18.37
CA GLN A 88 -20.52 6.99 -17.93
C GLN A 88 -21.60 6.99 -16.85
N HIS A 89 -21.26 6.55 -15.64
CA HIS A 89 -21.95 6.97 -14.42
C HIS A 89 -21.01 7.84 -13.56
N LEU A 90 -20.29 8.72 -14.23
CA LEU A 90 -19.88 9.96 -13.62
C LEU A 90 -20.67 11.00 -14.39
N MET A 91 -21.59 11.68 -13.70
CA MET A 91 -22.24 12.90 -14.15
C MET A 91 -21.17 13.97 -14.36
N PHE A 92 -20.36 13.81 -15.39
CA PHE A 92 -19.61 14.91 -15.98
C PHE A 92 -20.54 15.52 -17.01
N GLU A 93 -21.13 16.64 -16.60
CA GLU A 93 -21.79 17.58 -17.46
C GLU A 93 -21.02 17.70 -18.78
N LYS A 94 -21.66 17.31 -19.88
CA LYS A 94 -21.07 17.30 -21.22
C LYS A 94 -20.74 18.73 -21.63
N MET A 95 -19.52 19.18 -21.35
CA MET A 95 -18.91 20.22 -22.16
C MET A 95 -18.48 19.57 -23.47
N GLY A 96 -19.06 20.01 -24.58
CA GLY A 96 -18.80 19.48 -25.92
C GLY A 96 -17.34 19.61 -26.29
N ILE A 97 -16.65 18.49 -26.45
CA ILE A 97 -15.25 18.46 -26.86
C ILE A 97 -15.15 17.65 -28.15
N GLY A 98 -14.72 18.32 -29.22
CA GLY A 98 -14.61 17.79 -30.58
C GLY A 98 -13.54 16.70 -30.75
N ALA A 99 -13.63 15.99 -31.88
CA ALA A 99 -12.80 14.84 -32.23
C ALA A 99 -11.28 15.06 -32.11
N ASP A 100 -10.81 16.30 -32.29
CA ASP A 100 -9.40 16.70 -32.17
C ASP A 100 -8.81 16.44 -30.77
N VAL A 101 -9.61 16.52 -29.70
CA VAL A 101 -9.10 16.27 -28.33
C VAL A 101 -8.96 14.77 -28.04
N ILE A 102 -9.76 13.93 -28.69
CA ILE A 102 -9.64 12.47 -28.59
C ILE A 102 -8.36 12.02 -29.29
N GLU A 103 -8.07 12.60 -30.45
CA GLU A 103 -6.86 12.33 -31.22
C GLU A 103 -5.60 12.81 -30.48
N ARG A 104 -5.62 14.01 -29.88
CA ARG A 104 -4.56 14.45 -28.96
C ARG A 104 -4.38 13.51 -27.77
N ARG A 105 -5.47 12.97 -27.21
CA ARG A 105 -5.40 12.02 -26.08
C ARG A 105 -4.78 10.69 -26.49
N ILE A 106 -5.10 10.18 -27.68
CA ILE A 106 -4.51 8.97 -28.25
C ILE A 106 -3.03 9.19 -28.56
N VAL A 107 -2.66 10.34 -29.12
CA VAL A 107 -1.25 10.72 -29.36
C VAL A 107 -0.50 10.88 -28.03
N LEU A 108 -1.11 11.44 -26.99
CA LEU A 108 -0.53 11.49 -25.64
C LEU A 108 -0.38 10.08 -25.03
N MET A 109 -1.33 9.17 -25.27
CA MET A 109 -1.27 7.77 -24.83
C MET A 109 -0.21 6.95 -25.59
N ALA A 110 -0.03 7.20 -26.89
CA ALA A 110 1.02 6.57 -27.70
C ALA A 110 2.41 7.15 -27.39
N LYS A 111 2.49 8.45 -27.08
CA LYS A 111 3.71 9.07 -26.52
C LYS A 111 4.02 8.56 -25.11
N ARG A 112 3.02 8.03 -24.39
CA ARG A 112 3.16 7.45 -23.05
C ARG A 112 3.99 6.15 -23.00
N SER A 113 4.10 5.44 -24.12
CA SER A 113 4.95 4.25 -24.23
C SER A 113 6.34 4.56 -24.76
N VAL A 114 6.53 5.71 -25.40
CA VAL A 114 7.80 6.16 -26.01
C VAL A 114 8.58 7.08 -25.07
N LEU A 115 7.87 7.87 -24.27
CA LEU A 115 8.42 8.53 -23.10
C LEU A 115 8.18 7.56 -21.94
N GLU A 116 9.23 7.14 -21.24
CA GLU A 116 9.11 6.65 -19.86
C GLU A 116 8.39 7.76 -19.08
N ILE A 117 7.05 7.75 -19.03
CA ILE A 117 6.34 8.58 -18.08
C ILE A 117 6.61 7.91 -16.75
N GLU A 118 7.68 8.39 -16.15
CA GLU A 118 7.98 8.08 -14.78
C GLU A 118 6.78 8.46 -13.93
N SER A 119 6.50 7.61 -12.95
CA SER A 119 5.55 8.00 -11.96
C SER A 119 6.04 9.29 -11.29
N PRO A 120 5.17 10.25 -10.96
CA PRO A 120 5.56 11.39 -10.14
C PRO A 120 6.26 10.96 -8.85
N PHE A 121 5.95 9.75 -8.34
CA PHE A 121 6.69 9.13 -7.24
C PHE A 121 8.16 8.84 -7.58
N ALA A 122 8.43 8.26 -8.75
CA ALA A 122 9.79 7.98 -9.19
C ALA A 122 10.60 9.27 -9.41
N GLU A 123 9.96 10.33 -9.92
CA GLU A 123 10.57 11.66 -10.03
C GLU A 123 10.93 12.24 -8.66
N THR A 124 10.02 12.15 -7.66
CA THR A 124 10.32 12.61 -6.29
C THR A 124 11.47 11.85 -5.64
N LEU A 125 11.66 10.57 -5.99
CA LEU A 125 12.79 9.76 -5.51
C LEU A 125 14.10 10.08 -6.23
N ALA A 126 14.03 10.52 -7.49
CA ALA A 126 15.21 10.84 -8.28
C ALA A 126 15.80 12.22 -7.94
N SER A 127 15.02 13.10 -7.30
CA SER A 127 15.40 14.50 -7.13
C SER A 127 16.39 14.75 -5.98
N ASP A 128 16.14 14.28 -4.75
CA ASP A 128 17.02 14.53 -3.59
C ASP A 128 16.74 13.63 -2.37
N ASP A 129 17.77 13.39 -1.53
CA ASP A 129 17.68 12.61 -0.28
C ASP A 129 16.72 13.24 0.76
N ALA A 130 16.53 14.56 0.71
CA ALA A 130 15.66 15.29 1.64
C ALA A 130 14.18 14.96 1.48
N HIS A 131 13.77 14.41 0.33
CA HIS A 131 12.37 14.12 0.03
C HIS A 131 11.96 12.68 0.33
N PHE A 132 12.87 11.82 0.82
CA PHE A 132 12.57 10.41 1.11
C PHE A 132 11.46 10.22 2.13
N ILE A 133 11.43 11.01 3.20
CA ILE A 133 10.38 10.91 4.22
C ILE A 133 9.02 11.32 3.63
N THR A 134 8.98 12.40 2.85
CA THR A 134 7.75 12.88 2.19
C THR A 134 7.23 11.87 1.15
N ALA A 135 8.14 11.25 0.40
CA ALA A 135 7.81 10.19 -0.55
C ALA A 135 7.22 8.96 0.16
N PHE A 136 7.81 8.56 1.28
CA PHE A 136 7.32 7.45 2.08
C PHE A 136 5.94 7.74 2.69
N GLU A 137 5.74 8.93 3.25
CA GLU A 137 4.41 9.37 3.74
C GLU A 137 3.37 9.35 2.61
N SER A 138 3.72 9.87 1.43
CA SER A 138 2.82 9.82 0.26
C SER A 138 2.44 8.38 -0.09
N LEU A 139 3.38 7.44 0.02
CA LEU A 139 3.14 6.01 -0.23
C LEU A 139 2.20 5.38 0.80
N LYS A 140 2.26 5.77 2.08
CA LYS A 140 1.35 5.28 3.13
C LYS A 140 -0.12 5.60 2.87
N TRP A 141 -0.38 6.77 2.28
CA TRP A 141 -1.75 7.23 1.99
C TRP A 141 -2.33 6.65 0.70
N MET A 142 -1.53 5.90 -0.09
CA MET A 142 -1.98 5.25 -1.31
C MET A 142 -2.74 3.95 -1.05
N SER A 143 -3.54 3.51 -2.04
CA SER A 143 -4.17 2.20 -2.01
C SER A 143 -3.16 1.08 -2.22
N ILE A 144 -3.42 -0.12 -1.68
CA ILE A 144 -2.54 -1.29 -1.82
C ILE A 144 -2.20 -1.62 -3.28
N SER A 145 -3.17 -1.49 -4.20
CA SER A 145 -2.96 -1.70 -5.64
C SER A 145 -2.10 -0.61 -6.27
N THR A 146 -2.22 0.63 -5.78
CA THR A 146 -1.38 1.74 -6.23
C THR A 146 0.05 1.53 -5.77
N ILE A 147 0.28 1.18 -4.50
CA ILE A 147 1.62 0.89 -3.94
C ILE A 147 2.31 -0.20 -4.77
N ASP A 148 1.59 -1.31 -5.03
CA ASP A 148 2.07 -2.40 -5.86
C ASP A 148 2.50 -1.92 -7.26
N PHE A 149 1.64 -1.16 -7.93
CA PHE A 149 1.93 -0.59 -9.24
C PHE A 149 3.16 0.34 -9.21
N GLN A 150 3.25 1.20 -8.19
CA GLN A 150 4.38 2.13 -8.03
C GLN A 150 5.70 1.39 -7.88
N ILE A 151 5.74 0.33 -7.08
CA ILE A 151 6.92 -0.51 -6.88
C ILE A 151 7.30 -1.25 -8.17
N HIS A 152 6.32 -1.74 -8.94
CA HIS A 152 6.54 -2.47 -10.19
C HIS A 152 7.12 -1.60 -11.32
N ILE A 153 6.63 -0.36 -11.43
CA ILE A 153 7.00 0.55 -12.51
C ILE A 153 8.33 1.30 -12.25
N LEU A 154 8.97 1.07 -11.10
CA LEU A 154 10.23 1.75 -10.77
C LEU A 154 11.29 1.53 -11.88
N PRO A 155 11.87 2.63 -12.41
CA PRO A 155 12.95 2.59 -13.38
C PRO A 155 14.28 2.23 -12.69
N GLU A 156 15.24 1.72 -13.45
CA GLU A 156 16.56 1.29 -12.92
C GLU A 156 17.26 2.41 -12.12
N ARG A 157 17.14 3.66 -12.61
CA ARG A 157 17.75 4.84 -11.96
C ARG A 157 17.17 5.15 -10.57
N ALA A 158 15.90 4.82 -10.32
CA ALA A 158 15.24 5.10 -9.05
C ALA A 158 15.31 3.93 -8.05
N LEU A 159 15.86 2.77 -8.45
CA LEU A 159 15.98 1.60 -7.56
C LEU A 159 16.88 1.90 -6.36
N ASN A 160 18.04 2.53 -6.60
CA ASN A 160 18.98 2.90 -5.54
C ASN A 160 18.35 3.95 -4.62
N SER A 161 17.69 4.98 -5.17
CA SER A 161 16.97 5.98 -4.39
C SER A 161 15.84 5.38 -3.54
N PHE A 162 15.10 4.39 -4.06
CA PHE A 162 14.08 3.68 -3.31
C PHE A 162 14.66 2.92 -2.11
N LEU A 163 15.80 2.23 -2.29
CA LEU A 163 16.49 1.57 -1.19
C LEU A 163 17.03 2.57 -0.16
N LYS A 164 17.62 3.68 -0.61
CA LYS A 164 18.06 4.78 0.26
C LYS A 164 16.89 5.34 1.07
N MET A 165 15.72 5.54 0.45
CA MET A 165 14.50 5.93 1.14
C MET A 165 14.16 4.93 2.27
N LEU A 166 14.12 3.63 1.99
CA LEU A 166 13.84 2.61 3.01
C LEU A 166 14.88 2.61 4.14
N ILE A 167 16.17 2.80 3.83
CA ILE A 167 17.24 2.93 4.84
C ILE A 167 17.01 4.15 5.73
N THR A 168 16.62 5.30 5.16
CA THR A 168 16.34 6.49 5.98
C THR A 168 15.16 6.29 6.92
N VAL A 169 14.13 5.56 6.51
CA VAL A 169 12.99 5.22 7.37
C VAL A 169 13.40 4.22 8.46
N LEU A 170 14.24 3.23 8.14
CA LEU A 170 14.79 2.27 9.11
C LEU A 170 15.63 2.96 10.18
N ARG A 171 16.47 3.92 9.80
CA ARG A 171 17.27 4.72 10.75
C ARG A 171 16.41 5.57 11.67
N ASN A 172 15.23 5.96 11.20
CA ASN A 172 14.25 6.64 12.02
C ASN A 172 13.42 5.64 12.84
N HIS A 173 13.73 4.34 12.90
CA HIS A 173 13.01 3.29 13.67
C HIS A 173 11.47 3.41 13.63
N CYS A 174 10.92 3.84 12.49
CA CYS A 174 9.50 4.07 12.27
C CYS A 174 8.94 3.10 11.23
N ASP A 175 7.68 2.71 11.41
CA ASP A 175 6.88 1.96 10.43
C ASP A 175 7.54 0.67 9.91
N PHE A 176 8.20 -0.09 10.81
CA PHE A 176 9.02 -1.23 10.41
C PHE A 176 8.26 -2.29 9.61
N GLU A 177 7.03 -2.59 10.00
CA GLU A 177 6.15 -3.53 9.29
C GLU A 177 5.88 -3.11 7.83
N LEU A 178 5.72 -1.80 7.59
CA LEU A 178 5.50 -1.25 6.25
C LEU A 178 6.78 -1.34 5.43
N VAL A 179 7.91 -0.96 6.03
CA VAL A 179 9.22 -1.05 5.38
C VAL A 179 9.51 -2.49 4.95
N GLN A 180 9.27 -3.47 5.83
CA GLN A 180 9.45 -4.88 5.51
C GLN A 180 8.51 -5.35 4.39
N ALA A 181 7.24 -4.95 4.43
CA ALA A 181 6.28 -5.31 3.38
C ALA A 181 6.68 -4.70 2.01
N TYR A 182 7.08 -3.44 1.99
CA TYR A 182 7.52 -2.74 0.78
C TYR A 182 8.81 -3.32 0.23
N LEU A 183 9.79 -3.61 1.10
CA LEU A 183 11.05 -4.25 0.71
C LEU A 183 10.79 -5.64 0.12
N THR A 184 9.90 -6.43 0.74
CA THR A 184 9.57 -7.77 0.25
C THR A 184 8.90 -7.72 -1.12
N ALA A 185 7.91 -6.83 -1.30
CA ALA A 185 7.24 -6.63 -2.59
C ALA A 185 8.22 -6.12 -3.67
N PHE A 186 9.11 -5.20 -3.29
CA PHE A 186 10.15 -4.66 -4.16
C PHE A 186 11.13 -5.73 -4.62
N LEU A 187 11.70 -6.52 -3.70
CA LEU A 187 12.65 -7.58 -4.04
C LEU A 187 11.98 -8.63 -4.92
N LYS A 188 10.77 -9.08 -4.58
CA LYS A 188 10.06 -10.09 -5.37
C LYS A 188 9.87 -9.68 -6.83
N THR A 189 9.59 -8.42 -7.07
CA THR A 189 9.28 -7.89 -8.41
C THR A 189 10.52 -7.46 -9.18
N SER A 190 11.40 -6.73 -8.51
CA SER A 190 12.49 -5.99 -9.13
C SER A 190 13.83 -6.70 -9.01
N TRP A 191 13.91 -7.89 -8.42
CA TRP A 191 15.20 -8.59 -8.25
C TRP A 191 15.95 -8.83 -9.56
N ASN A 192 15.25 -9.15 -10.65
CA ASN A 192 15.89 -9.30 -11.96
C ASN A 192 16.58 -8.02 -12.44
N LYS A 193 15.90 -6.87 -12.31
CA LYS A 193 16.45 -5.54 -12.64
C LYS A 193 17.61 -5.20 -11.72
N LEU A 194 17.42 -5.46 -10.42
CA LEU A 194 18.39 -5.18 -9.36
C LEU A 194 19.68 -5.99 -9.56
N TRP A 195 19.58 -7.28 -9.87
CA TRP A 195 20.72 -8.15 -10.12
C TRP A 195 21.58 -7.65 -11.29
N ILE A 196 20.95 -7.23 -12.39
CA ILE A 196 21.65 -6.65 -13.55
C ILE A 196 22.34 -5.34 -13.16
N SER A 197 21.68 -4.49 -12.36
CA SER A 197 22.29 -3.23 -11.90
C SER A 197 23.43 -3.44 -10.88
N CYS A 198 23.38 -4.46 -10.00
CA CYS A 198 24.44 -4.76 -9.05
C CYS A 198 25.76 -5.15 -9.73
N ILE A 199 25.68 -5.77 -10.91
CA ILE A 199 26.87 -6.12 -11.70
C ILE A 199 27.53 -4.86 -12.30
N ARG A 200 26.74 -3.80 -12.51
CA ARG A 200 27.15 -2.59 -13.24
C ARG A 200 27.52 -1.42 -12.31
N ASP A 201 26.99 -1.38 -11.10
CA ASP A 201 27.12 -0.25 -10.17
C ASP A 201 27.56 -0.69 -8.77
N ASP A 202 28.74 -0.21 -8.35
CA ASP A 202 29.35 -0.46 -7.04
C ASP A 202 28.66 0.32 -5.90
N ASP A 203 27.93 1.41 -6.20
CA ASP A 203 27.18 2.15 -5.16
C ASP A 203 26.00 1.31 -4.64
N LEU A 204 25.33 0.56 -5.53
CA LEU A 204 24.18 -0.25 -5.16
C LEU A 204 24.57 -1.38 -4.19
N ASP A 205 25.69 -2.06 -4.41
CA ASP A 205 26.17 -3.11 -3.50
C ASP A 205 26.48 -2.57 -2.09
N LYS A 206 27.06 -1.36 -2.02
CA LYS A 206 27.26 -0.64 -0.75
C LYS A 206 25.93 -0.30 -0.08
N THR A 207 24.91 0.13 -0.83
CA THR A 207 23.58 0.41 -0.24
C THR A 207 22.91 -0.85 0.29
N LEU A 208 23.04 -1.99 -0.40
CA LEU A 208 22.49 -3.27 0.05
C LEU A 208 23.20 -3.79 1.29
N SER A 209 24.53 -3.64 1.34
CA SER A 209 25.32 -3.98 2.53
C SER A 209 24.89 -3.15 3.73
N LYS A 210 24.76 -1.83 3.56
CA LYS A 210 24.24 -0.93 4.60
C LYS A 210 22.82 -1.33 5.04
N LEU A 211 21.94 -1.63 4.09
CA LEU A 211 20.57 -2.06 4.39
C LEU A 211 20.54 -3.37 5.19
N SER A 212 21.38 -4.34 4.82
CA SER A 212 21.53 -5.60 5.58
C SER A 212 22.01 -5.36 7.01
N ASP A 213 22.95 -4.44 7.20
CA ASP A 213 23.46 -4.09 8.52
C ASP A 213 22.40 -3.37 9.37
N GLU A 214 21.63 -2.44 8.80
CA GLU A 214 20.55 -1.77 9.54
C GLU A 214 19.41 -2.74 9.89
N LEU A 215 19.08 -3.69 9.00
CA LEU A 215 18.09 -4.74 9.27
C LEU A 215 18.53 -5.73 10.35
N LYS A 216 19.84 -5.95 10.54
CA LYS A 216 20.36 -6.78 11.64
C LYS A 216 20.38 -6.05 12.99
N LYS A 217 20.39 -4.72 12.97
CA LYS A 217 20.43 -3.87 14.17
C LYS A 217 19.05 -3.54 14.72
N SER A 218 18.04 -3.45 13.83
CA SER A 218 16.63 -3.33 14.21
C SER A 218 16.06 -4.64 14.70
#